data_AF-D6BUX8-F1
#
_entry.id   AF-D6BUX8-F1
#
_cell.length_a   1.000
_cell.length_b   1.000
_cell.length_c   1.000
_cell.angle_alpha   90.00
_cell.angle_beta   90.00
_cell.angle_gamma   90.00
#
_symmetry.space_group_name_H-M   'P 1'
#
loop_
_entity.id
_entity.type
_entity.pdbx_description
1 polymer ?
#
loop_
_entity_poly.entity_id
_entity_poly.type
_entity_poly.pdbx_seq_one_letter_code
_entity_poly.pdbx_strand_id
1 'polypeptide(L)'
;VHEALELRDNDKSKYHGKSVFKAIENINSIIAPELLKAGLNVTQQTEIDNLLLKLDGTPNKSKLGANAILGVSLAVCKAGAATKGVALYKHIAELAGNNNIILPVPAFNVINGGSHAGNKLAMQEFMILPTGAANFTEAMKMGSEVYHHLKAGIKKKFGLDATAVGDEGGF
;
A
#
# COMPACT_ATOMS: atom_id res chain seq x y z
N VAL A 1 4.56 17.23 8.49
CA VAL A 1 4.87 16.34 7.35
C VAL A 1 6.01 15.45 7.78
N HIS A 2 5.72 14.19 8.12
CA HIS A 2 6.69 13.23 8.67
C HIS A 2 6.91 12.00 7.78
N GLU A 3 6.13 11.88 6.69
CA GLU A 3 6.24 10.78 5.75
C GLU A 3 7.45 10.93 4.83
N ALA A 4 7.89 9.80 4.26
CA ALA A 4 8.86 9.81 3.19
C ALA A 4 8.25 10.45 1.92
N LEU A 5 9.07 11.15 1.14
CA LEU A 5 8.59 11.97 0.02
C LEU A 5 8.25 11.10 -1.19
N GLU A 6 6.98 11.11 -1.61
CA GLU A 6 6.60 10.67 -2.95
C GLU A 6 7.03 11.71 -3.99
N LEU A 7 7.96 11.35 -4.88
CA LEU A 7 8.51 12.29 -5.86
C LEU A 7 7.57 12.42 -7.06
N ARG A 8 7.08 13.65 -7.29
CA ARG A 8 6.25 14.06 -8.44
C ARG A 8 7.00 15.08 -9.29
N ASP A 9 6.74 15.10 -10.59
CA ASP A 9 7.40 16.02 -11.53
C ASP A 9 6.86 17.46 -11.41
N ASN A 10 5.63 17.65 -10.88
CA ASN A 10 4.95 18.94 -10.74
C ASN A 10 4.75 19.74 -12.04
N ASP A 11 4.89 19.10 -13.20
CA ASP A 11 4.58 19.68 -14.51
C ASP A 11 3.06 19.70 -14.73
N LYS A 12 2.42 20.85 -14.52
CA LYS A 12 0.96 21.00 -14.66
C LYS A 12 0.43 20.65 -16.07
N SER A 13 1.29 20.67 -17.09
CA SER A 13 0.89 20.27 -18.45
C SER A 13 0.74 18.75 -18.61
N LYS A 14 1.29 17.96 -17.67
CA LYS A 14 1.28 16.49 -17.69
C LYS A 14 0.59 15.94 -16.46
N TYR A 15 -0.44 15.11 -16.65
CA TYR A 15 -1.13 14.41 -15.56
C TYR A 15 -1.52 15.33 -14.38
N HIS A 16 -1.90 16.58 -14.67
CA HIS A 16 -2.23 17.58 -13.65
C HIS A 16 -1.11 17.83 -12.62
N GLY A 17 0.16 17.72 -13.02
CA GLY A 17 1.32 17.83 -12.12
C GLY A 17 1.66 16.55 -11.35
N LYS A 18 0.94 15.45 -11.58
CA LYS A 18 1.07 14.20 -10.82
C LYS A 18 1.91 13.14 -11.53
N SER A 19 2.63 13.45 -12.60
CA SER A 19 3.52 12.47 -13.23
C SER A 19 4.73 12.12 -12.32
N VAL A 20 5.37 10.99 -12.61
CA VAL A 20 6.46 10.40 -11.80
C VAL A 20 7.69 10.04 -12.65
N PHE A 21 7.90 10.71 -13.79
CA PHE A 21 8.96 10.38 -14.72
C PHE A 21 10.34 10.51 -14.08
N LYS A 22 10.55 11.49 -13.21
CA LYS A 22 11.81 11.65 -12.47
C LYS A 22 12.09 10.47 -11.53
N ALA A 23 11.06 9.94 -10.87
CA ALA A 23 11.21 8.76 -10.01
C ALA A 23 11.57 7.51 -10.84
N ILE A 24 10.96 7.35 -12.03
CA ILE A 24 11.29 6.26 -12.97
C ILE A 24 12.72 6.41 -13.50
N GLU A 25 13.14 7.63 -13.83
CA GLU A 25 14.51 7.92 -14.26
C GLU A 25 15.52 7.61 -13.15
N ASN A 26 15.22 7.96 -11.91
CA ASN A 26 16.06 7.60 -10.75
C ASN A 26 16.21 6.08 -10.62
N ILE A 27 15.15 5.30 -10.87
CA ILE A 27 15.26 3.83 -10.89
C ILE A 27 16.22 3.38 -11.97
N ASN A 28 15.99 3.81 -13.22
CA ASN A 28 16.70 3.28 -14.39
C ASN A 28 18.16 3.74 -14.46
N SER A 29 18.42 5.00 -14.14
CA SER A 29 19.71 5.65 -14.36
C SER A 29 20.61 5.65 -13.14
N ILE A 30 20.06 5.45 -11.93
CA ILE A 30 20.82 5.53 -10.67
C ILE A 30 20.71 4.22 -9.87
N ILE A 31 19.50 3.81 -9.52
CA ILE A 31 19.29 2.65 -8.64
C ILE A 31 19.72 1.34 -9.33
N ALA A 32 19.24 1.10 -10.54
CA ALA A 32 19.49 -0.15 -11.24
C ALA A 32 20.99 -0.41 -11.50
N PRO A 33 21.80 0.54 -12.01
CA PRO A 33 23.23 0.33 -12.18
C PRO A 33 23.96 0.02 -10.87
N GLU A 34 23.66 0.75 -9.79
CA GLU A 34 24.32 0.55 -8.49
C GLU A 34 23.91 -0.77 -7.83
N LEU A 35 22.64 -1.17 -7.94
CA LEU A 35 22.16 -2.44 -7.42
C LEU A 35 22.79 -3.63 -8.17
N LEU A 36 22.89 -3.56 -9.50
CA LEU A 36 23.54 -4.59 -10.32
C LEU A 36 25.03 -4.68 -10.02
N LYS A 37 25.70 -3.53 -9.87
CA LYS A 37 27.13 -3.45 -9.52
C LYS A 37 27.42 -4.02 -8.13
N ALA A 38 26.51 -3.86 -7.18
CA ALA A 38 26.67 -4.40 -5.83
C ALA A 38 26.67 -5.94 -5.79
N GLY A 39 26.08 -6.60 -6.80
CA GLY A 39 26.09 -8.07 -6.92
C GLY A 39 25.41 -8.79 -5.74
N LEU A 40 24.52 -8.11 -5.02
CA LEU A 40 23.81 -8.66 -3.87
C LEU A 40 22.80 -9.72 -4.33
N ASN A 41 22.64 -10.78 -3.55
CA ASN A 41 21.58 -11.75 -3.81
C ASN A 41 20.23 -11.13 -3.46
N VAL A 42 19.20 -11.36 -4.28
CA VAL A 42 17.83 -10.86 -4.04
C VAL A 42 17.22 -11.32 -2.71
N THR A 43 17.77 -12.35 -2.06
CA THR A 43 17.35 -12.76 -0.71
C THR A 43 17.95 -11.90 0.42
N GLN A 44 18.91 -11.01 0.12
CA GLN A 44 19.58 -10.10 1.06
C GLN A 44 18.83 -8.77 1.15
N GLN A 45 17.56 -8.83 1.58
CA GLN A 45 16.65 -7.68 1.59
C GLN A 45 17.22 -6.51 2.41
N THR A 46 17.77 -6.77 3.60
CA THR A 46 18.32 -5.75 4.49
C THR A 46 19.50 -5.02 3.86
N GLU A 47 20.42 -5.75 3.24
CA GLU A 47 21.59 -5.19 2.56
C GLU A 47 21.18 -4.36 1.35
N ILE A 48 20.21 -4.84 0.57
CA ILE A 48 19.67 -4.13 -0.59
C ILE A 48 18.96 -2.85 -0.15
N ASP A 49 18.08 -2.90 0.84
CA ASP A 49 17.39 -1.72 1.34
C ASP A 49 18.37 -0.70 1.93
N ASN A 50 19.40 -1.16 2.67
CA ASN A 50 20.45 -0.28 3.17
C ASN A 50 21.26 0.38 2.04
N LEU A 51 21.54 -0.33 0.94
CA LEU A 51 22.14 0.26 -0.25
C LEU A 51 21.24 1.34 -0.85
N LEU A 52 19.95 1.08 -1.01
CA LEU A 52 18.99 2.04 -1.56
C LEU A 52 18.86 3.29 -0.68
N LEU A 53 18.78 3.10 0.64
CA LEU A 53 18.73 4.19 1.61
C LEU A 53 20.01 5.03 1.60
N LYS A 54 21.18 4.38 1.51
CA LYS A 54 22.47 5.07 1.41
C LYS A 54 22.63 5.83 0.10
N LEU A 55 22.13 5.28 -1.01
CA LEU A 55 22.19 5.92 -2.33
C LEU A 55 21.35 7.20 -2.39
N ASP A 56 20.20 7.19 -1.72
CA ASP A 56 19.39 8.38 -1.50
C ASP A 56 20.09 9.36 -0.53
N GLY A 57 20.49 8.88 0.64
CA GLY A 57 21.25 9.64 1.63
C GLY A 57 20.46 10.73 2.37
N THR A 58 19.14 10.81 2.18
CA THR A 58 18.27 11.77 2.88
C THR A 58 17.36 11.06 3.90
N PRO A 59 16.99 11.72 5.01
CA PRO A 59 16.17 11.11 6.05
C PRO A 59 14.76 10.73 5.56
N ASN A 60 14.23 11.46 4.57
CA ASN A 60 12.88 11.29 4.05
C ASN A 60 12.82 10.79 2.60
N LYS A 61 13.91 10.23 2.07
CA LYS A 61 13.96 9.69 0.69
C LYS A 61 13.68 10.72 -0.40
N SER A 62 14.00 11.99 -0.16
CA SER A 62 13.64 13.11 -1.06
C SER A 62 14.52 13.25 -2.30
N LYS A 63 15.70 12.62 -2.32
CA LYS A 63 16.62 12.70 -3.47
C LYS A 63 16.16 11.79 -4.60
N LEU A 64 15.90 10.51 -4.29
CA LEU A 64 15.48 9.51 -5.27
C LEU A 64 13.95 9.38 -5.34
N GLY A 65 13.24 9.71 -4.26
CA GLY A 65 11.82 9.50 -4.11
C GLY A 65 11.52 8.18 -3.40
N ALA A 66 10.67 8.23 -2.38
CA ALA A 66 10.23 7.05 -1.65
C ALA A 66 9.50 6.04 -2.56
N ASN A 67 8.74 6.55 -3.54
CA ASN A 67 8.08 5.75 -4.58
C ASN A 67 9.07 5.01 -5.49
N ALA A 68 10.24 5.58 -5.78
CA ALA A 68 11.29 4.90 -6.54
C ALA A 68 11.92 3.77 -5.72
N ILE A 69 12.33 4.08 -4.49
CA ILE A 69 13.00 3.14 -3.58
C ILE A 69 12.06 1.98 -3.23
N LEU A 70 10.82 2.27 -2.84
CA LEU A 70 9.85 1.27 -2.43
C LEU A 70 9.50 0.31 -3.59
N GLY A 71 9.38 0.83 -4.82
CA GLY A 71 9.13 0.00 -6.00
C GLY A 71 10.21 -1.07 -6.20
N VAL A 72 11.48 -0.69 -6.09
CA VAL A 72 12.62 -1.62 -6.19
C VAL A 72 12.68 -2.57 -4.99
N SER A 73 12.52 -2.05 -3.77
CA SER A 73 12.52 -2.84 -2.53
C SER A 73 11.48 -3.98 -2.55
N LEU A 74 10.25 -3.68 -2.96
CA LEU A 74 9.18 -4.68 -3.09
C LEU A 74 9.42 -5.67 -4.23
N ALA A 75 10.00 -5.23 -5.36
CA ALA A 75 10.35 -6.11 -6.47
C ALA A 75 11.43 -7.12 -6.06
N VAL A 76 12.44 -6.66 -5.31
CA VAL A 76 13.49 -7.50 -4.73
C VAL A 76 12.91 -8.53 -3.78
N CYS A 77 12.01 -8.13 -2.87
CA CYS A 77 11.33 -9.05 -1.96
C CYS A 77 10.57 -10.15 -2.72
N LYS A 78 9.86 -9.79 -3.80
CA LYS A 78 9.18 -10.77 -4.66
C LYS A 78 10.17 -11.71 -5.36
N ALA A 79 11.28 -11.18 -5.88
CA ALA A 79 12.33 -11.99 -6.50
C ALA A 79 13.01 -12.92 -5.48
N GLY A 80 13.23 -12.47 -4.25
CA GLY A 80 13.76 -13.26 -3.14
C GLY A 80 12.85 -14.44 -2.80
N ALA A 81 11.53 -14.22 -2.70
CA ALA A 81 10.55 -15.28 -2.50
C ALA A 81 10.56 -16.31 -3.64
N ALA A 82 10.56 -15.83 -4.89
CA ALA A 82 10.62 -16.67 -6.08
C ALA A 82 11.91 -17.50 -6.15
N THR A 83 13.06 -16.90 -5.81
CA THR A 83 14.37 -17.55 -5.80
C THR A 83 14.43 -18.66 -4.75
N LYS A 84 13.78 -18.47 -3.61
CA LYS A 84 13.64 -19.49 -2.56
C LYS A 84 12.58 -20.56 -2.86
N GLY A 85 11.74 -20.38 -3.88
CA GLY A 85 10.62 -21.29 -4.17
C GLY A 85 9.51 -21.27 -3.11
N VAL A 86 9.34 -20.16 -2.38
CA VAL A 86 8.33 -20.01 -1.33
C VAL A 86 7.31 -18.93 -1.67
N ALA A 87 6.13 -18.99 -1.05
CA ALA A 87 5.13 -17.93 -1.16
C ALA A 87 5.65 -16.62 -0.55
N LEU A 88 5.27 -15.47 -1.13
CA LEU A 88 5.74 -14.15 -0.69
C LEU A 88 5.54 -13.90 0.82
N TYR A 89 4.37 -14.25 1.36
CA TYR A 89 4.09 -14.06 2.79
C TYR A 89 5.02 -14.89 3.70
N LYS A 90 5.49 -16.07 3.25
CA LYS A 90 6.47 -16.88 3.98
C LYS A 90 7.83 -16.22 3.96
N HIS A 91 8.25 -15.71 2.79
CA HIS A 91 9.50 -14.97 2.68
C HIS A 91 9.52 -13.73 3.57
N ILE A 92 8.43 -12.96 3.60
CA ILE A 92 8.27 -11.81 4.50
C ILE A 92 8.34 -12.25 5.98
N ALA A 93 7.69 -13.36 6.33
CA ALA A 93 7.74 -13.89 7.69
C ALA A 93 9.17 -14.26 8.11
N GLU A 94 9.94 -14.92 7.23
CA GLU A 94 11.36 -15.21 7.47
C GLU A 94 12.20 -13.94 7.65
N LEU A 95 12.02 -12.93 6.79
CA LEU A 95 12.73 -11.64 6.89
C LEU A 95 12.42 -10.92 8.22
N ALA A 96 11.19 -11.05 8.72
CA ALA A 96 10.76 -10.47 9.98
C ALA A 96 11.13 -11.32 11.21
N GLY A 97 11.76 -12.49 11.03
CA GLY A 97 12.01 -13.44 12.13
C GLY A 97 10.73 -14.01 12.74
N ASN A 98 9.63 -14.03 11.98
CA ASN A 98 8.33 -14.51 12.44
C ASN A 98 8.09 -15.97 12.03
N ASN A 99 8.04 -16.86 13.01
CA ASN A 99 7.77 -18.29 12.80
C ASN A 99 6.27 -18.63 12.86
N ASN A 100 5.41 -17.70 13.28
CA ASN A 100 3.98 -17.93 13.44
C ASN A 100 3.17 -16.95 12.56
N ILE A 101 2.69 -17.45 11.43
CA ILE A 101 1.94 -16.66 10.46
C ILE A 101 0.46 -16.65 10.88
N ILE A 102 -0.10 -15.45 11.02
CA ILE A 102 -1.47 -15.23 11.49
C ILE A 102 -2.26 -14.54 10.38
N LEU A 103 -3.49 -14.99 10.12
CA LEU A 103 -4.42 -14.26 9.27
C LEU A 103 -5.02 -13.09 10.07
N PRO A 104 -5.01 -11.86 9.55
CA PRO A 104 -5.47 -10.68 10.28
C PRO A 104 -7.00 -10.63 10.37
N VAL A 105 -7.52 -9.89 11.36
CA VAL A 105 -8.92 -9.43 11.29
C VAL A 105 -8.99 -8.33 10.22
N PRO A 106 -9.82 -8.48 9.18
CA PRO A 106 -10.00 -7.43 8.20
C PRO A 106 -10.77 -6.25 8.81
N ALA A 107 -10.22 -5.04 8.68
CA ALA A 107 -10.93 -3.80 9.01
C ALA A 107 -11.52 -3.22 7.72
N PHE A 108 -12.82 -3.41 7.50
CA PHE A 108 -13.49 -2.97 6.29
C PHE A 108 -13.95 -1.53 6.46
N ASN A 109 -13.42 -0.60 5.67
CA ASN A 109 -13.96 0.74 5.57
C ASN A 109 -15.30 0.72 4.81
N VAL A 110 -16.40 1.03 5.50
CA VAL A 110 -17.76 0.87 4.96
C VAL A 110 -18.52 2.19 4.80
N ILE A 111 -18.05 3.27 5.44
CA ILE A 111 -18.55 4.63 5.23
C ILE A 111 -17.34 5.57 5.14
N ASN A 112 -17.27 6.36 4.07
CA ASN A 112 -16.21 7.34 3.86
C ASN A 112 -16.66 8.74 4.28
N GLY A 113 -15.73 9.48 4.87
CA GLY A 113 -15.86 10.91 5.14
C GLY A 113 -14.52 11.62 4.94
N GLY A 114 -14.38 12.80 5.52
CA GLY A 114 -13.17 13.61 5.44
C GLY A 114 -12.76 13.88 3.99
N SER A 115 -11.45 13.80 3.73
CA SER A 115 -10.90 14.03 2.38
C SER A 115 -11.23 12.93 1.38
N HIS A 116 -11.73 11.77 1.83
CA HIS A 116 -12.01 10.59 1.00
C HIS A 116 -13.47 10.56 0.50
N ALA A 117 -14.30 11.56 0.86
CA ALA A 117 -15.68 11.67 0.35
C ALA A 117 -16.12 13.13 0.18
N GLY A 118 -16.94 13.39 -0.84
CA GLY A 118 -17.56 14.70 -1.09
C GLY A 118 -18.76 15.00 -0.18
N ASN A 119 -18.69 14.66 1.11
CA ASN A 119 -19.80 14.81 2.06
C ASN A 119 -19.40 15.68 3.28
N LYS A 120 -20.33 15.91 4.21
CA LYS A 120 -20.10 16.75 5.41
C LYS A 120 -19.50 15.99 6.59
N LEU A 121 -19.23 14.70 6.45
CA LEU A 121 -18.76 13.84 7.54
C LEU A 121 -17.29 14.17 7.80
N ALA A 122 -16.97 14.68 8.98
CA ALA A 122 -15.60 15.13 9.27
C ALA A 122 -14.62 13.97 9.50
N MET A 123 -15.09 12.85 10.06
CA MET A 123 -14.28 11.66 10.29
C MET A 123 -14.06 10.91 8.98
N GLN A 124 -12.83 10.47 8.72
CA GLN A 124 -12.41 9.94 7.41
C GLN A 124 -12.95 8.53 7.13
N GLU A 125 -12.92 7.64 8.13
CA GLU A 125 -13.17 6.22 7.95
C GLU A 125 -14.03 5.67 9.10
N PHE A 126 -15.06 4.90 8.74
CA PHE A 126 -15.85 4.13 9.69
C PHE A 126 -15.74 2.66 9.31
N MET A 127 -15.01 1.91 10.12
CA MET A 127 -14.69 0.52 9.81
C MET A 127 -15.51 -0.46 10.65
N ILE A 128 -15.80 -1.62 10.05
CA ILE A 128 -16.30 -2.79 10.77
C ILE A 128 -15.20 -3.85 10.83
N LEU A 129 -15.09 -4.49 11.99
CA LEU A 129 -14.09 -5.53 12.27
C LEU A 129 -14.83 -6.79 12.77
N PRO A 130 -14.88 -7.88 11.97
CA PRO A 130 -15.57 -9.11 12.35
C PRO A 130 -14.71 -9.96 13.31
N THR A 131 -14.45 -9.45 14.51
CA THR A 131 -13.57 -10.09 15.52
C THR A 131 -14.11 -11.41 16.07
N GLY A 132 -15.40 -11.71 15.86
CA GLY A 132 -16.04 -12.97 16.27
C GLY A 132 -16.00 -14.09 15.23
N ALA A 133 -15.42 -13.87 14.04
CA ALA A 133 -15.31 -14.90 13.01
C ALA A 133 -14.32 -16.00 13.40
N ALA A 134 -14.62 -17.26 13.07
CA ALA A 134 -13.75 -18.41 13.35
C ALA A 134 -12.55 -18.50 12.40
N ASN A 135 -12.62 -17.86 11.24
CA ASN A 135 -11.53 -17.81 10.25
C ASN A 135 -11.68 -16.60 9.31
N PHE A 136 -10.65 -16.35 8.50
CA PHE A 136 -10.63 -15.21 7.57
C PHE A 136 -11.75 -15.28 6.51
N THR A 137 -12.10 -16.47 6.02
CA THR A 137 -13.19 -16.63 5.04
C THR A 137 -14.53 -16.23 5.64
N GLU A 138 -14.80 -16.61 6.88
CA GLU A 138 -16.00 -16.17 7.61
C GLU A 138 -15.98 -14.67 7.88
N ALA A 139 -14.83 -14.12 8.27
CA ALA A 139 -14.66 -12.67 8.45
C ALA A 139 -15.00 -11.89 7.16
N MET A 140 -14.55 -12.36 6.00
CA MET A 140 -14.89 -11.79 4.69
C MET A 140 -16.38 -11.87 4.39
N LYS A 141 -17.02 -13.01 4.70
CA LYS A 141 -18.47 -13.18 4.53
C LYS A 141 -19.24 -12.19 5.40
N MET A 142 -18.91 -12.10 6.69
CA MET A 142 -19.53 -11.15 7.63
C MET A 142 -19.40 -9.71 7.13
N GLY A 143 -18.20 -9.30 6.73
CA GLY A 143 -17.95 -7.95 6.21
C GLY A 143 -18.77 -7.64 4.95
N SER A 144 -18.79 -8.57 3.99
CA SER A 144 -19.55 -8.42 2.74
C SER A 144 -21.06 -8.32 2.98
N GLU A 145 -21.62 -9.23 3.79
CA GLU A 145 -23.05 -9.22 4.10
C GLU A 145 -23.45 -7.93 4.81
N VAL A 146 -22.66 -7.46 5.80
CA VAL A 146 -22.93 -6.18 6.48
C VAL A 146 -22.84 -5.00 5.50
N TYR A 147 -21.84 -4.97 4.62
CA TYR A 147 -21.71 -3.92 3.60
C TYR A 147 -22.92 -3.84 2.66
N HIS A 148 -23.43 -4.97 2.17
CA HIS A 148 -24.61 -4.99 1.31
C HIS A 148 -25.91 -4.57 2.04
N HIS A 149 -26.08 -4.99 3.30
CA HIS A 149 -27.21 -4.54 4.12
C HIS A 149 -27.11 -3.05 4.45
N LEU A 150 -25.91 -2.56 4.73
CA LEU A 150 -25.64 -1.14 4.96
C LEU A 150 -26.02 -0.32 3.72
N LYS A 151 -25.63 -0.76 2.51
CA LYS A 151 -26.03 -0.11 1.25
C LYS A 151 -27.54 0.05 1.14
N ALA A 152 -28.28 -1.03 1.41
CA ALA A 152 -29.74 -1.03 1.34
C ALA A 152 -30.34 -0.09 2.39
N GLY A 153 -29.80 -0.07 3.61
CA GLY A 153 -30.21 0.83 4.68
C GLY A 153 -29.97 2.31 4.34
N ILE A 154 -28.80 2.64 3.81
CA ILE A 154 -28.44 3.98 3.36
C ILE A 154 -29.35 4.41 2.20
N LYS A 155 -29.53 3.56 1.18
CA LYS A 155 -30.43 3.84 0.05
C LYS A 155 -31.85 4.17 0.51
N LYS A 156 -32.38 3.37 1.43
CA LYS A 156 -33.73 3.55 1.97
C LYS A 156 -33.88 4.86 2.73
N LYS A 157 -32.84 5.29 3.45
CA LYS A 157 -32.89 6.46 4.35
C LYS A 157 -32.51 7.77 3.67
N PHE A 158 -31.52 7.74 2.77
CA PHE A 158 -30.89 8.92 2.19
C PHE A 158 -31.00 8.99 0.66
N GLY A 159 -31.58 7.98 0.03
CA GLY A 159 -31.74 7.91 -1.43
C GLY A 159 -30.63 7.16 -2.15
N LEU A 160 -30.82 6.90 -3.44
CA LEU A 160 -29.89 6.14 -4.28
C LEU A 160 -28.51 6.81 -4.37
N ASP A 161 -28.49 8.15 -4.47
CA ASP A 161 -27.26 8.92 -4.68
C ASP A 161 -26.30 8.83 -3.49
N ALA A 162 -26.82 8.57 -2.29
CA ALA A 162 -26.03 8.33 -1.09
C ALA A 162 -25.36 6.94 -1.05
N THR A 163 -25.48 6.14 -2.13
CA THR A 163 -24.82 4.82 -2.25
C THR A 163 -23.74 4.77 -3.32
N ALA A 164 -23.36 5.93 -3.86
CA ALA A 164 -22.06 6.08 -4.50
C ALA A 164 -20.95 5.75 -3.49
N VAL A 165 -19.77 5.39 -3.97
CA VAL A 165 -18.65 4.99 -3.11
C VAL A 165 -17.53 6.01 -3.18
N GLY A 166 -16.82 6.19 -2.07
CA GLY A 166 -15.59 6.99 -1.99
C GLY A 166 -14.37 6.24 -2.55
N ASP A 167 -13.18 6.82 -2.34
CA ASP A 167 -11.91 6.32 -2.89
C ASP A 167 -11.57 4.87 -2.44
N GLU A 168 -12.08 4.45 -1.29
CA GLU A 168 -11.81 3.13 -0.68
C GLU A 168 -13.01 2.17 -0.73
N GLY A 169 -14.11 2.55 -1.39
CA GLY A 169 -15.26 1.69 -1.60
C GLY A 169 -16.36 1.74 -0.53
N GLY A 170 -16.19 2.48 0.56
CA GLY A 170 -17.27 2.79 1.51
C GLY A 170 -18.28 3.79 0.94
N PHE A 171 -19.48 3.86 1.52
CA PHE A 171 -20.58 4.74 1.09
C PHE A 171 -20.44 6.18 1.61
#